data_AF-A0A6P8D8S7-F1
#
_entry.id   AF-A0A6P8D8S7-F1
#
_cell.length_a   1.000
_cell.length_b   1.000
_cell.length_c   1.000
_cell.angle_alpha   90.00
_cell.angle_beta   90.00
_cell.angle_gamma   90.00
#
_symmetry.space_group_name_H-M   'P 1'
#
loop_
_entity.id
_entity.type
_entity.pdbx_description
1 polymer ?
#
loop_
_entity_poly.entity_id
_entity_poly.type
_entity_poly.pdbx_seq_one_letter_code
_entity_poly.pdbx_strand_id
1 'polypeptide(L)'
;MDGLGLRNVGSHCSISEMDDYEISRLLDKPKLNIERQRSFDERSLSELSVGLSRAGLDNFESTYSPGGRSGFNTPASSARNSFEPHPMVADAWEALRRSLVYFRGQPVGTIAAVDHASEEVLNYDQVFVRDFVPSALAFLMNGEPEIVKNFLLKTLHLQGWEKRIDRFKLGEGAMPASFKVLHDPVRKTDTLIADFGESAIGRVAPVDSGFWWIILLRAYTKSTGDHSLAETPECQKGMRLILTLCLSEGFDTFPTLLCADGCSMIDRRMGIYGYPIEIQALFFMALRCALGMLKHDAEGKECIERIVKRLHAFSYHMRSYFWLDFQQLNDIYRYKTEEYSHTAVNKFNVIPDSIPEWVFDFMPTRGGYFIGNVSPARMDFRWFCLGNCVAILSSLATHEQSMAIMDLIEARWEELVGEMPLKISYPAIEGHEWRIVTGCDPKNTRWSYHNGGSWPVLLWLLTAACIKTGRPQIARRAIDLAETRLLKDSWPEYYDGKLGRYIGKQARKYQTWSIAGYLVAKMLLEDPSHLGMISLEEDRQLKPVMKRSSSWTC
;
A
#
# COMPACT_ATOMS: atom_id res chain seq x y z
N MET A 1 31.43 -46.41 -60.86
CA MET A 1 30.60 -47.57 -61.26
C MET A 1 29.55 -47.74 -60.19
N ASP A 2 28.31 -47.49 -60.59
CA ASP A 2 27.08 -48.21 -60.27
C ASP A 2 26.99 -48.90 -58.89
N GLY A 3 25.96 -48.68 -58.09
CA GLY A 3 24.70 -48.01 -58.37
C GLY A 3 23.61 -48.48 -57.41
N LEU A 4 22.59 -47.62 -57.29
CA LEU A 4 21.16 -47.88 -57.06
C LEU A 4 20.74 -48.81 -55.89
N GLY A 5 19.72 -48.49 -55.11
CA GLY A 5 18.62 -47.54 -55.31
C GLY A 5 17.74 -47.51 -54.06
N LEU A 6 17.06 -46.37 -53.81
CA LEU A 6 15.65 -46.12 -54.16
C LEU A 6 14.70 -46.80 -53.14
N ARG A 7 13.73 -46.18 -52.48
CA ARG A 7 12.99 -44.90 -52.60
C ARG A 7 12.35 -44.64 -51.20
N ASN A 8 12.28 -43.42 -50.66
CA ASN A 8 11.39 -42.28 -51.02
C ASN A 8 9.90 -42.68 -50.90
N VAL A 9 9.00 -42.00 -50.19
CA VAL A 9 8.43 -40.63 -50.37
C VAL A 9 7.43 -40.45 -49.19
N GLY A 10 7.08 -39.30 -48.63
CA GLY A 10 7.30 -37.87 -48.91
C GLY A 10 6.59 -37.04 -47.81
N SER A 11 6.89 -35.74 -47.67
CA SER A 11 6.31 -34.62 -48.47
C SER A 11 5.19 -33.94 -47.66
N HIS A 12 5.06 -32.64 -47.44
CA HIS A 12 5.68 -31.37 -47.86
C HIS A 12 4.98 -30.32 -46.94
N CYS A 13 5.60 -29.39 -46.21
CA CYS A 13 6.27 -28.13 -46.59
C CYS A 13 5.47 -27.22 -47.55
N SER A 14 5.10 -26.01 -47.10
CA SER A 14 5.62 -24.75 -47.68
C SER A 14 5.08 -23.47 -47.01
N ILE A 15 5.99 -22.54 -46.79
CA ILE A 15 5.79 -21.09 -46.62
C ILE A 15 6.03 -20.45 -48.00
N SER A 16 5.20 -19.48 -48.40
CA SER A 16 5.64 -18.20 -49.01
C SER A 16 4.45 -17.26 -49.30
N GLU A 17 4.49 -16.09 -48.63
CA GLU A 17 4.30 -14.69 -49.09
C GLU A 17 3.14 -14.23 -50.01
N MET A 18 2.67 -12.99 -49.68
CA MET A 18 1.83 -12.01 -50.39
C MET A 18 0.30 -12.27 -50.37
N ASP A 19 -0.63 -11.33 -50.10
CA ASP A 19 -0.63 -9.86 -50.22
C ASP A 19 -1.67 -9.19 -49.28
N ASP A 20 -1.38 -7.94 -48.90
CA ASP A 20 -2.28 -6.92 -48.35
C ASP A 20 -3.41 -6.57 -49.33
N TYR A 21 -4.63 -7.11 -49.19
CA TYR A 21 -5.79 -6.58 -49.94
C TYR A 21 -7.18 -6.98 -49.37
N GLU A 22 -7.42 -6.96 -48.06
CA GLU A 22 -8.78 -7.26 -47.57
C GLU A 22 -9.29 -6.57 -46.29
N ILE A 23 -8.71 -5.44 -45.87
CA ILE A 23 -9.27 -4.61 -44.78
C ILE A 23 -9.47 -3.15 -45.20
N SER A 24 -9.87 -2.95 -46.46
CA SER A 24 -10.21 -1.62 -47.02
C SER A 24 -11.64 -1.55 -47.58
N ARG A 25 -12.54 -2.46 -47.18
CA ARG A 25 -13.95 -2.50 -47.62
C ARG A 25 -15.02 -2.34 -46.54
N LEU A 26 -14.67 -1.99 -45.30
CA LEU A 26 -15.66 -1.70 -44.24
C LEU A 26 -15.83 -0.21 -43.91
N LEU A 27 -15.27 0.68 -44.73
CA LEU A 27 -15.46 2.13 -44.60
C LEU A 27 -16.13 2.68 -45.85
N ASP A 28 -17.48 2.66 -45.91
CA ASP A 28 -18.22 3.75 -46.56
C ASP A 28 -19.75 3.78 -46.25
N LYS A 29 -20.12 4.78 -45.43
CA LYS A 29 -21.32 5.67 -45.46
C LYS A 29 -22.72 5.18 -45.00
N PRO A 30 -23.67 6.10 -44.62
CA PRO A 30 -23.58 7.58 -44.54
C PRO A 30 -23.97 8.21 -43.18
N LYS A 31 -23.63 9.50 -43.06
CA LYS A 31 -24.01 10.46 -41.99
C LYS A 31 -25.53 10.64 -41.91
N LEU A 32 -26.07 10.62 -40.68
CA LEU A 32 -27.38 11.17 -40.33
C LEU A 32 -27.21 12.28 -39.29
N ASN A 33 -27.55 13.51 -39.69
CA ASN A 33 -27.76 14.65 -38.80
C ASN A 33 -29.05 14.44 -38.01
N ILE A 34 -28.97 14.42 -36.69
CA ILE A 34 -30.13 14.64 -35.81
C ILE A 34 -29.70 15.61 -34.71
N GLU A 35 -30.26 16.82 -34.78
CA GLU A 35 -30.27 17.80 -33.70
C GLU A 35 -30.87 17.17 -32.44
N ARG A 36 -30.21 17.35 -31.29
CA ARG A 36 -30.86 17.16 -29.99
C ARG A 36 -30.79 18.44 -29.20
N GLN A 37 -31.96 19.08 -29.14
CA GLN A 37 -32.29 20.23 -28.33
C GLN A 37 -32.02 19.98 -26.85
N ARG A 38 -31.55 21.04 -26.19
CA ARG A 38 -31.50 21.19 -24.74
C ARG A 38 -32.89 21.00 -24.14
N SER A 39 -33.00 20.20 -23.08
CA SER A 39 -34.03 20.40 -22.06
C SER A 39 -33.35 20.32 -20.69
N PHE A 40 -33.33 21.48 -20.05
CA PHE A 40 -33.24 21.65 -18.60
C PHE A 40 -34.57 21.19 -18.01
N ASP A 41 -34.53 20.42 -16.92
CA ASP A 41 -35.64 20.38 -15.97
C ASP A 41 -35.06 20.51 -14.55
N GLU A 42 -35.06 21.74 -14.07
CA GLU A 42 -35.15 22.06 -12.65
C GLU A 42 -36.57 21.72 -12.18
N ARG A 43 -36.71 20.98 -11.08
CA ARG A 43 -37.91 21.06 -10.23
C ARG A 43 -37.51 21.06 -8.77
N SER A 44 -37.42 22.27 -8.22
CA SER A 44 -37.77 22.57 -6.83
C SER A 44 -39.28 22.43 -6.66
N LEU A 45 -39.75 21.83 -5.55
CA LEU A 45 -40.96 22.28 -4.86
C LEU A 45 -40.84 21.91 -3.38
N SER A 46 -40.57 22.93 -2.59
CA SER A 46 -40.99 23.04 -1.19
C SER A 46 -42.49 23.37 -1.16
N GLU A 47 -43.23 22.75 -0.23
CA GLU A 47 -44.30 23.37 0.57
C GLU A 47 -45.09 22.27 1.30
N LEU A 48 -45.15 22.37 2.63
CA LEU A 48 -46.38 22.20 3.42
C LEU A 48 -46.08 22.70 4.84
N SER A 49 -46.52 23.92 5.11
CA SER A 49 -46.64 24.50 6.45
C SER A 49 -48.10 24.85 6.70
N VAL A 50 -48.66 24.26 7.76
CA VAL A 50 -49.82 24.73 8.53
C VAL A 50 -49.48 24.29 9.97
N GLY A 51 -49.38 25.11 11.02
CA GLY A 51 -49.90 26.44 11.33
C GLY A 51 -50.42 26.37 12.76
N LEU A 52 -49.94 27.23 13.68
CA LEU A 52 -50.56 27.70 14.94
C LEU A 52 -49.47 28.45 15.76
N SER A 53 -49.39 29.78 15.68
CA SER A 53 -50.08 30.80 16.50
C SER A 53 -49.38 31.21 17.81
N ARG A 54 -48.97 32.49 17.84
CA ARG A 54 -49.06 33.50 18.94
C ARG A 54 -48.18 33.30 20.20
N ALA A 55 -47.62 34.31 20.86
CA ALA A 55 -47.63 35.79 20.80
C ALA A 55 -46.41 36.31 21.61
N GLY A 56 -45.77 37.41 21.22
CA GLY A 56 -45.85 38.72 21.91
C GLY A 56 -44.43 39.21 22.22
N LEU A 57 -43.88 40.18 21.48
CA LEU A 57 -43.91 41.65 21.63
C LEU A 57 -43.19 42.18 22.89
N ASP A 58 -42.10 42.93 22.64
CA ASP A 58 -41.68 44.24 23.23
C ASP A 58 -40.14 44.32 23.19
N ASN A 59 -39.44 45.08 22.32
CA ASN A 59 -39.48 46.47 21.83
C ASN A 59 -38.62 47.45 22.67
N PHE A 60 -37.96 48.38 21.96
CA PHE A 60 -37.09 49.52 22.35
C PHE A 60 -35.57 49.24 22.57
N GLU A 61 -34.64 49.53 21.65
CA GLU A 61 -34.27 50.75 20.86
C GLU A 61 -33.28 51.69 21.59
N SER A 62 -32.06 51.83 21.04
CA SER A 62 -31.31 53.10 20.84
C SER A 62 -29.78 52.86 20.77
N THR A 63 -29.19 52.82 19.56
CA THR A 63 -28.39 53.87 18.85
C THR A 63 -26.97 54.13 19.39
N TYR A 64 -25.93 53.73 18.62
CA TYR A 64 -24.87 54.58 17.99
C TYR A 64 -23.73 53.72 17.38
N SER A 65 -23.21 54.18 16.24
CA SER A 65 -22.51 53.51 15.11
C SER A 65 -20.99 53.21 15.26
N PRO A 66 -20.23 52.85 14.18
CA PRO A 66 -20.23 51.57 13.45
C PRO A 66 -18.81 50.95 13.34
N GLY A 67 -18.69 49.63 13.17
CA GLY A 67 -17.41 49.03 12.82
C GLY A 67 -17.40 47.52 12.60
N GLY A 68 -17.42 47.10 11.34
CA GLY A 68 -16.66 45.93 10.88
C GLY A 68 -17.26 44.53 11.06
N ARG A 69 -17.61 43.94 9.90
CA ARG A 69 -17.59 42.51 9.54
C ARG A 69 -18.81 41.66 9.93
N SER A 70 -19.37 41.08 8.87
CA SER A 70 -20.50 40.15 8.78
C SER A 70 -20.25 38.85 9.55
N GLY A 71 -21.08 38.60 10.57
CA GLY A 71 -21.24 37.30 11.20
C GLY A 71 -22.47 36.59 10.66
N PHE A 72 -22.28 35.44 10.00
CA PHE A 72 -23.34 34.47 9.78
C PHE A 72 -23.26 33.42 10.90
N ASN A 73 -24.32 33.35 11.71
CA ASN A 73 -24.54 32.32 12.72
C ASN A 73 -25.37 31.18 12.12
N THR A 74 -24.87 29.94 12.24
CA THR A 74 -25.66 28.71 12.28
C THR A 74 -25.13 27.89 13.46
N PRO A 75 -25.98 27.29 14.30
CA PRO A 75 -25.61 26.91 15.67
C PRO A 75 -24.73 25.65 15.72
N ALA A 76 -23.64 25.74 16.47
CA ALA A 76 -22.80 24.61 16.83
C ALA A 76 -23.61 23.58 17.63
N SER A 77 -23.61 22.34 17.17
CA SER A 77 -24.04 21.19 17.97
C SER A 77 -23.09 21.06 19.16
N SER A 78 -23.64 21.30 20.34
CA SER A 78 -23.02 21.03 21.63
C SER A 78 -22.87 19.52 21.83
N ALA A 79 -21.79 18.95 21.32
CA ALA A 79 -21.20 17.72 21.82
C ALA A 79 -19.76 18.03 22.23
N ARG A 80 -19.59 18.41 23.49
CA ARG A 80 -18.28 18.59 24.14
C ARG A 80 -17.57 17.24 24.20
N ASN A 81 -16.71 16.97 23.23
CA ASN A 81 -15.45 16.25 23.45
C ASN A 81 -14.34 17.26 23.22
N SER A 82 -13.98 18.00 24.26
CA SER A 82 -12.76 18.80 24.30
C SER A 82 -11.58 17.83 24.18
N PHE A 83 -11.05 17.66 22.97
CA PHE A 83 -9.76 17.02 22.75
C PHE A 83 -8.69 17.99 23.24
N GLU A 84 -8.43 17.99 24.56
CA GLU A 84 -7.06 18.26 24.97
C GLU A 84 -6.21 17.12 24.41
N PRO A 85 -5.17 17.41 23.60
CA PRO A 85 -4.34 16.36 23.05
C PRO A 85 -3.74 15.57 24.21
N HIS A 86 -3.92 14.24 24.17
CA HIS A 86 -3.36 13.34 25.18
C HIS A 86 -1.86 13.70 25.37
N PRO A 87 -1.34 13.84 26.61
CA PRO A 87 0.00 14.38 26.85
C PRO A 87 1.12 13.73 26.00
N MET A 88 0.97 12.43 25.72
CA MET A 88 1.83 11.64 24.84
C MET A 88 2.00 12.20 23.41
N VAL A 89 1.04 12.96 22.89
CA VAL A 89 1.12 13.56 21.54
C VAL A 89 2.22 14.62 21.48
N ALA A 90 2.40 15.43 22.54
CA ALA A 90 3.46 16.43 22.59
C ALA A 90 4.84 15.76 22.66
N ASP A 91 4.99 14.75 23.52
CA ASP A 91 6.24 13.97 23.64
C ASP A 91 6.59 13.26 22.32
N ALA A 92 5.58 12.74 21.63
CA ALA A 92 5.75 12.11 20.32
C ALA A 92 6.24 13.10 19.26
N TRP A 93 5.67 14.31 19.21
CA TRP A 93 6.12 15.37 18.30
C TRP A 93 7.54 15.83 18.60
N GLU A 94 7.90 15.97 19.89
CA GLU A 94 9.27 16.30 20.27
C GLU A 94 10.25 15.20 19.82
N ALA A 95 9.92 13.93 20.06
CA ALA A 95 10.73 12.81 19.62
C ALA A 95 10.87 12.73 18.09
N LEU A 96 9.78 12.96 17.35
CA LEU A 96 9.81 13.01 15.88
C LEU A 96 10.70 14.16 15.38
N ARG A 97 10.61 15.35 15.96
CA ARG A 97 11.47 16.49 15.57
C ARG A 97 12.95 16.26 15.89
N ARG A 98 13.26 15.56 16.98
CA ARG A 98 14.65 15.15 17.29
C ARG A 98 15.23 14.15 16.29
N SER A 99 14.38 13.42 15.56
CA SER A 99 14.80 12.43 14.56
C SER A 99 15.17 13.04 13.20
N LEU A 100 15.03 14.36 13.01
CA LEU A 100 15.25 15.03 11.73
C LEU A 100 16.70 14.91 11.25
N VAL A 101 16.86 14.58 9.97
CA VAL A 101 18.14 14.54 9.27
C VAL A 101 18.24 15.73 8.34
N TYR A 102 19.35 16.47 8.42
CA TYR A 102 19.61 17.66 7.62
C TYR A 102 20.71 17.41 6.60
N PHE A 103 20.55 17.97 5.40
CA PHE A 103 21.59 18.04 4.37
C PHE A 103 21.71 19.50 3.94
N ARG A 104 22.87 20.11 4.19
CA ARG A 104 23.17 21.52 3.92
C ARG A 104 22.13 22.48 4.52
N GLY A 105 21.71 22.18 5.75
CA GLY A 105 20.72 22.96 6.50
C GLY A 105 19.26 22.71 6.11
N GLN A 106 18.98 21.89 5.10
CA GLN A 106 17.61 21.53 4.72
C GLN A 106 17.21 20.19 5.34
N PRO A 107 16.00 20.06 5.92
CA PRO A 107 15.51 18.77 6.41
C PRO A 107 15.23 17.86 5.21
N VAL A 108 15.82 16.67 5.20
CA VAL A 108 15.74 15.70 4.08
C VAL A 108 15.14 14.36 4.47
N GLY A 109 14.76 14.17 5.72
CA GLY A 109 14.16 12.93 6.20
C GLY A 109 14.20 12.82 7.71
N THR A 110 13.85 11.63 8.21
CA THR A 110 13.99 11.26 9.62
C THR A 110 14.79 9.98 9.74
N ILE A 111 15.64 9.90 10.75
CA ILE A 111 16.46 8.71 11.06
C ILE A 111 15.57 7.53 11.50
N ALA A 112 16.00 6.28 11.35
CA ALA A 112 15.18 5.13 11.71
C ALA A 112 14.93 5.01 13.22
N ALA A 113 15.98 5.21 14.04
CA ALA A 113 15.88 5.22 15.50
C ALA A 113 16.81 6.23 16.15
N VAL A 114 16.36 6.84 17.25
CA VAL A 114 17.18 7.71 18.11
C VAL A 114 17.50 6.96 19.41
N ASP A 115 18.25 5.86 19.29
CA ASP A 115 18.63 5.03 20.44
C ASP A 115 20.08 5.31 20.86
N HIS A 116 20.26 6.15 21.88
CA HIS A 116 21.57 6.49 22.42
C HIS A 116 22.18 5.38 23.31
N ALA A 117 21.40 4.35 23.66
CA ALA A 117 21.84 3.29 24.57
C ALA A 117 22.42 2.06 23.84
N SER A 118 22.20 1.92 22.54
CA SER A 118 22.77 0.81 21.76
C SER A 118 24.20 1.14 21.33
N GLU A 119 25.17 0.27 21.69
CA GLU A 119 26.57 0.41 21.26
C GLU A 119 26.76 0.20 19.74
N GLU A 120 25.82 -0.48 19.07
CA GLU A 120 25.86 -0.76 17.63
C GLU A 120 24.73 -0.03 16.88
N VAL A 121 25.09 1.06 16.21
CA VAL A 121 24.16 1.89 15.42
C VAL A 121 23.67 1.17 14.14
N LEU A 122 24.44 0.19 13.63
CA LEU A 122 24.20 -0.54 12.36
C LEU A 122 23.74 0.40 11.24
N ASN A 123 22.59 0.14 10.62
CA ASN A 123 21.96 0.95 9.59
C ASN A 123 20.79 1.80 10.12
N TYR A 124 20.52 1.80 11.43
CA TYR A 124 19.39 2.52 11.99
C TYR A 124 19.65 4.02 12.17
N ASP A 125 20.87 4.47 11.83
CA ASP A 125 21.23 5.88 11.62
C ASP A 125 20.87 6.42 10.23
N GLN A 126 20.25 5.61 9.39
CA GLN A 126 19.88 5.99 8.03
C GLN A 126 18.42 6.42 7.93
N VAL A 127 18.13 7.18 6.88
CA VAL A 127 16.77 7.52 6.45
C VAL A 127 16.29 6.43 5.50
N PHE A 128 15.41 5.55 5.97
CA PHE A 128 14.76 4.54 5.13
C PHE A 128 13.53 5.12 4.45
N VAL A 129 13.26 4.67 3.22
CA VAL A 129 12.09 5.13 2.47
C VAL A 129 10.79 4.74 3.18
N ARG A 130 10.67 3.49 3.60
CA ARG A 130 9.47 2.98 4.29
C ARG A 130 9.24 3.61 5.67
N ASP A 131 10.30 3.81 6.45
CA ASP A 131 10.23 4.44 7.77
C ASP A 131 9.86 5.92 7.70
N PHE A 132 10.27 6.61 6.62
CA PHE A 132 9.95 8.02 6.43
C PHE A 132 8.49 8.26 6.01
N VAL A 133 7.78 7.29 5.43
CA VAL A 133 6.38 7.47 4.99
C VAL A 133 5.47 7.99 6.12
N PRO A 134 5.37 7.36 7.31
CA PRO A 134 4.54 7.90 8.38
C PRO A 134 5.04 9.27 8.88
N SER A 135 6.35 9.50 8.97
CA SER A 135 6.90 10.82 9.33
C SER A 135 6.45 11.90 8.35
N ALA A 136 6.55 11.61 7.05
CA ALA A 136 6.15 12.50 5.98
C ALA A 136 4.64 12.80 6.03
N LEU A 137 3.80 11.79 6.27
CA LEU A 137 2.37 11.98 6.46
C LEU A 137 2.07 12.88 7.67
N ALA A 138 2.76 12.69 8.81
CA ALA A 138 2.60 13.55 9.98
C ALA A 138 2.96 15.00 9.67
N PHE A 139 4.11 15.25 9.02
CA PHE A 139 4.53 16.60 8.62
C PHE A 139 3.57 17.23 7.59
N LEU A 140 3.06 16.45 6.63
CA LEU A 140 2.05 16.93 5.67
C LEU A 140 0.75 17.34 6.36
N MET A 141 0.24 16.52 7.28
CA MET A 141 -0.96 16.84 8.06
C MET A 141 -0.72 18.06 8.97
N ASN A 142 0.52 18.28 9.42
CA ASN A 142 0.90 19.43 10.24
C ASN A 142 1.22 20.70 9.43
N GLY A 143 1.09 20.67 8.09
CA GLY A 143 1.37 21.81 7.23
C GLY A 143 2.87 22.13 7.07
N GLU A 144 3.75 21.15 7.25
CA GLU A 144 5.21 21.26 7.10
C GLU A 144 5.74 20.46 5.88
N PRO A 145 5.32 20.76 4.64
CA PRO A 145 5.57 19.90 3.47
C PRO A 145 7.03 19.92 2.94
N GLU A 146 7.83 20.89 3.35
CA GLU A 146 9.17 21.12 2.80
C GLU A 146 10.12 19.93 3.00
N ILE A 147 10.06 19.26 4.15
CA ILE A 147 10.86 18.04 4.40
C ILE A 147 10.52 16.93 3.40
N VAL A 148 9.23 16.80 3.04
CA VAL A 148 8.75 15.75 2.13
C VAL A 148 9.18 16.07 0.70
N LYS A 149 9.07 17.33 0.28
CA LYS A 149 9.60 17.80 -1.02
C LYS A 149 11.10 17.53 -1.15
N ASN A 150 11.87 17.89 -0.12
CA ASN A 150 13.32 17.69 -0.09
C ASN A 150 13.67 16.20 -0.15
N PHE A 151 12.99 15.37 0.65
CA PHE A 151 13.16 13.91 0.62
C PHE A 151 12.90 13.37 -0.79
N LEU A 152 11.74 13.68 -1.39
CA LEU A 152 11.36 13.19 -2.72
C LEU A 152 12.40 13.53 -3.79
N LEU A 153 12.90 14.78 -3.79
CA LEU A 153 13.92 15.25 -4.73
C LEU A 153 15.29 14.63 -4.47
N LYS A 154 15.67 14.41 -3.20
CA LYS A 154 16.95 13.77 -2.86
C LYS A 154 16.94 12.30 -3.21
N THR A 155 15.90 11.55 -2.89
CA THR A 155 15.81 10.14 -3.29
C THR A 155 15.72 9.98 -4.80
N LEU A 156 15.09 10.92 -5.51
CA LEU A 156 15.10 10.96 -6.97
C LEU A 156 16.49 11.25 -7.55
N HIS A 157 17.27 12.14 -6.91
CA HIS A 157 18.67 12.34 -7.27
C HIS A 157 19.50 11.06 -7.09
N LEU A 158 19.28 10.32 -6.00
CA LEU A 158 19.92 9.02 -5.76
C LEU A 158 19.49 7.97 -6.80
N GLN A 159 18.25 8.00 -7.28
CA GLN A 159 17.80 7.14 -8.38
C GLN A 159 18.65 7.34 -9.65
N GLY A 160 19.13 8.56 -9.90
CA GLY A 160 19.98 8.85 -11.06
C GLY A 160 21.42 8.32 -10.96
N TRP A 161 21.83 7.74 -9.83
CA TRP A 161 23.20 7.26 -9.65
C TRP A 161 23.49 5.98 -10.44
N GLU A 162 24.76 5.78 -10.78
CA GLU A 162 25.23 4.49 -11.27
C GLU A 162 25.35 3.52 -10.09
N LYS A 163 24.52 2.47 -10.11
CA LYS A 163 24.42 1.48 -9.03
C LYS A 163 25.00 0.17 -9.50
N ARG A 164 25.94 -0.39 -8.73
CA ARG A 164 26.58 -1.67 -9.04
C ARG A 164 26.66 -2.55 -7.82
N ILE A 165 26.29 -3.82 -7.98
CA ILE A 165 26.58 -4.87 -7.01
C ILE A 165 27.61 -5.79 -7.67
N ASP A 166 28.83 -5.79 -7.13
CA ASP A 166 30.00 -6.46 -7.70
C ASP A 166 30.21 -6.06 -9.19
N ARG A 167 29.82 -6.92 -10.13
CA ARG A 167 29.94 -6.70 -11.59
C ARG A 167 28.60 -6.47 -12.29
N PHE A 168 27.50 -6.41 -11.56
CA PHE A 168 26.16 -6.25 -12.09
C PHE A 168 25.66 -4.81 -11.90
N LYS A 169 25.24 -4.16 -12.98
CA LYS A 169 24.61 -2.83 -12.95
C LYS A 169 23.12 -3.00 -12.65
N LEU A 170 22.62 -2.32 -11.61
CA LEU A 170 21.20 -2.37 -11.26
C LEU A 170 20.34 -1.60 -12.28
N GLY A 171 19.04 -1.89 -12.28
CA GLY A 171 18.07 -1.19 -13.10
C GLY A 171 18.02 0.31 -12.79
N GLU A 172 17.86 1.14 -13.82
CA GLU A 172 17.93 2.60 -13.71
C GLU A 172 16.88 3.15 -12.72
N GLY A 173 15.67 2.60 -12.75
CA GLY A 173 14.58 3.01 -11.85
C GLY A 173 14.70 2.56 -10.40
N ALA A 174 15.72 1.77 -10.03
CA ALA A 174 15.84 1.22 -8.69
C ALA A 174 15.94 2.35 -7.65
N MET A 175 15.06 2.34 -6.64
CA MET A 175 15.12 3.27 -5.52
C MET A 175 15.97 2.67 -4.39
N PRO A 176 16.71 3.48 -3.63
CA PRO A 176 17.47 2.96 -2.49
C PRO A 176 16.53 2.47 -1.38
N ALA A 177 17.00 1.55 -0.55
CA ALA A 177 16.35 1.18 0.71
C ALA A 177 16.42 2.35 1.69
N SER A 178 17.62 2.90 1.81
CA SER A 178 17.97 3.97 2.75
C SER A 178 19.10 4.84 2.23
N PHE A 179 19.30 5.98 2.90
CA PHE A 179 20.48 6.82 2.73
C PHE A 179 20.89 7.49 4.04
N LYS A 180 22.13 7.94 4.12
CA LYS A 180 22.63 8.76 5.23
C LYS A 180 23.40 9.98 4.75
N VAL A 181 23.46 10.98 5.62
CA VAL A 181 24.26 12.18 5.44
C VAL A 181 25.52 12.04 6.28
N LEU A 182 26.69 12.08 5.63
CA LEU A 182 27.97 12.20 6.31
C LEU A 182 28.39 13.68 6.33
N HIS A 183 28.56 14.21 7.53
CA HIS A 183 29.09 15.56 7.74
C HIS A 183 30.61 15.49 7.94
N ASP A 184 31.36 16.18 7.08
CA ASP A 184 32.79 16.42 7.30
C ASP A 184 32.96 17.74 8.08
N PRO A 185 33.31 17.70 9.38
CA PRO A 185 33.43 18.90 10.20
C PRO A 185 34.62 19.79 9.80
N VAL A 186 35.64 19.22 9.15
CA VAL A 186 36.84 19.94 8.72
C VAL A 186 36.56 20.70 7.44
N ARG A 187 35.98 20.02 6.45
CA ARG A 187 35.66 20.60 5.13
C ARG A 187 34.33 21.36 5.13
N LYS A 188 33.51 21.19 6.18
CA LYS A 188 32.14 21.69 6.30
C LYS A 188 31.28 21.29 5.11
N THR A 189 31.44 20.04 4.66
CA THR A 189 30.73 19.49 3.50
C THR A 189 29.89 18.29 3.89
N ASP A 190 28.65 18.27 3.40
CA ASP A 190 27.74 17.14 3.55
C ASP A 190 27.79 16.27 2.29
N THR A 191 27.90 14.95 2.49
CA THR A 191 27.89 13.93 1.44
C THR A 191 26.77 12.93 1.69
N LEU A 192 26.07 12.52 0.64
CA LEU A 192 25.06 11.46 0.72
C LEU A 192 25.71 10.10 0.44
N ILE A 193 25.27 9.08 1.16
CA ILE A 193 25.53 7.68 0.85
C ILE A 193 24.19 6.97 0.84
N ALA A 194 23.91 6.21 -0.23
CA ALA A 194 22.70 5.43 -0.37
C ALA A 194 23.03 3.94 -0.32
N ASP A 195 22.08 3.13 0.13
CA ASP A 195 22.13 1.66 0.07
C ASP A 195 20.99 1.16 -0.83
N PHE A 196 21.33 0.51 -1.93
CA PHE A 196 20.39 -0.11 -2.86
C PHE A 196 20.24 -1.62 -2.62
N GLY A 197 20.86 -2.15 -1.57
CA GLY A 197 20.92 -3.57 -1.25
C GLY A 197 22.35 -4.13 -1.25
N GLU A 198 23.34 -3.36 -1.70
CA GLU A 198 24.75 -3.76 -1.70
C GLU A 198 25.33 -3.93 -0.29
N SER A 199 24.86 -3.11 0.66
CA SER A 199 25.29 -3.17 2.07
C SER A 199 24.25 -3.84 2.97
N ALA A 200 23.04 -4.08 2.45
CA ALA A 200 21.98 -4.74 3.18
C ALA A 200 22.34 -6.17 3.58
N ILE A 201 21.95 -6.55 4.81
CA ILE A 201 22.14 -7.91 5.31
C ILE A 201 21.37 -8.88 4.41
N GLY A 202 22.08 -9.85 3.81
CA GLY A 202 21.50 -10.81 2.88
C GLY A 202 21.27 -10.28 1.46
N ARG A 203 21.74 -9.06 1.14
CA ARG A 203 21.61 -8.41 -0.17
C ARG A 203 20.16 -8.33 -0.68
N VAL A 204 19.24 -8.05 0.23
CA VAL A 204 17.82 -7.93 -0.10
C VAL A 204 17.55 -6.72 -0.98
N ALA A 205 16.60 -6.86 -1.91
CA ALA A 205 16.22 -5.81 -2.83
C ALA A 205 15.00 -5.04 -2.30
N PRO A 206 15.06 -3.70 -2.14
CA PRO A 206 13.98 -2.89 -1.59
C PRO A 206 12.92 -2.56 -2.66
N VAL A 207 12.15 -3.56 -3.07
CA VAL A 207 11.14 -3.40 -4.14
C VAL A 207 10.05 -2.39 -3.74
N ASP A 208 9.69 -2.36 -2.46
CA ASP A 208 8.70 -1.46 -1.89
C ASP A 208 9.08 0.03 -1.95
N SER A 209 10.38 0.37 -1.91
CA SER A 209 10.85 1.76 -1.93
C SER A 209 10.35 2.57 -3.13
N GLY A 210 10.33 1.96 -4.33
CA GLY A 210 9.81 2.61 -5.53
C GLY A 210 8.32 2.93 -5.44
N PHE A 211 7.54 1.99 -4.89
CA PHE A 211 6.10 2.17 -4.72
C PHE A 211 5.78 3.22 -3.67
N TRP A 212 6.46 3.17 -2.52
CA TRP A 212 6.30 4.17 -1.47
C TRP A 212 6.68 5.57 -1.94
N TRP A 213 7.71 5.72 -2.78
CA TRP A 213 8.07 7.02 -3.36
C TRP A 213 6.95 7.59 -4.25
N ILE A 214 6.35 6.77 -5.14
CA ILE A 214 5.22 7.21 -5.99
C ILE A 214 3.99 7.55 -5.13
N ILE A 215 3.67 6.72 -4.13
CA ILE A 215 2.55 6.93 -3.22
C ILE A 215 2.76 8.22 -2.42
N LEU A 216 3.98 8.48 -1.95
CA LEU A 216 4.31 9.67 -1.17
C LEU A 216 4.30 10.94 -2.02
N LEU A 217 4.74 10.88 -3.28
CA LEU A 217 4.59 11.99 -4.24
C LEU A 217 3.11 12.34 -4.43
N ARG A 218 2.23 11.35 -4.56
CA ARG A 218 0.79 11.60 -4.60
C ARG A 218 0.29 12.23 -3.30
N ALA A 219 0.68 11.70 -2.14
CA ALA A 219 0.27 12.24 -0.86
C ALA A 219 0.68 13.72 -0.71
N TYR A 220 1.91 14.07 -1.12
CA TYR A 220 2.40 15.45 -1.17
C TYR A 220 1.49 16.34 -2.04
N THR A 221 1.22 15.94 -3.29
CA THR A 221 0.38 16.75 -4.20
C THR A 221 -1.04 16.91 -3.68
N LYS A 222 -1.61 15.87 -3.05
CA LYS A 222 -2.96 15.91 -2.46
C LYS A 222 -3.03 16.77 -1.20
N SER A 223 -1.99 16.74 -0.37
CA SER A 223 -1.91 17.54 0.85
C SER A 223 -1.74 19.03 0.56
N THR A 224 -0.83 19.36 -0.36
CA THR A 224 -0.42 20.74 -0.64
C THR A 224 -1.25 21.41 -1.72
N GLY A 225 -1.91 20.64 -2.59
CA GLY A 225 -2.50 21.13 -3.83
C GLY A 225 -1.47 21.55 -4.89
N ASP A 226 -0.17 21.43 -4.60
CA ASP A 226 0.91 21.77 -5.51
C ASP A 226 1.24 20.58 -6.43
N HIS A 227 0.76 20.66 -7.66
CA HIS A 227 1.04 19.69 -8.72
C HIS A 227 2.39 19.94 -9.42
N SER A 228 3.02 21.11 -9.23
CA SER A 228 4.21 21.51 -9.99
C SER A 228 5.39 20.57 -9.75
N LEU A 229 5.55 20.05 -8.53
CA LEU A 229 6.60 19.08 -8.19
C LEU A 229 6.44 17.78 -8.99
N ALA A 230 5.24 17.20 -9.04
CA ALA A 230 5.00 15.97 -9.78
C ALA A 230 5.12 16.16 -11.29
N GLU A 231 4.84 17.37 -11.78
CA GLU A 231 4.93 17.74 -13.20
C GLU A 231 6.36 18.04 -13.69
N THR A 232 7.35 18.13 -12.80
CA THR A 232 8.74 18.35 -13.23
C THR A 232 9.23 17.22 -14.14
N PRO A 233 10.10 17.50 -15.13
CA PRO A 233 10.68 16.46 -15.98
C PRO A 233 11.36 15.35 -15.19
N GLU A 234 12.01 15.69 -14.08
CA GLU A 234 12.70 14.75 -13.20
C GLU A 234 11.72 13.79 -12.53
N CYS A 235 10.64 14.29 -11.92
CA CYS A 235 9.64 13.45 -11.26
C CYS A 235 8.87 12.58 -12.27
N GLN A 236 8.53 13.13 -13.44
CA GLN A 236 7.91 12.37 -14.53
C GLN A 236 8.82 11.23 -15.01
N LYS A 237 10.11 11.51 -15.22
CA LYS A 237 11.11 10.50 -15.58
C LYS A 237 11.26 9.46 -14.47
N GLY A 238 11.34 9.89 -13.21
CA GLY A 238 11.49 9.00 -12.05
C GLY A 238 10.34 8.00 -11.92
N MET A 239 9.09 8.47 -12.07
CA MET A 239 7.92 7.60 -12.11
C MET A 239 8.01 6.59 -13.26
N ARG A 240 8.30 7.05 -14.49
CA ARG A 240 8.40 6.17 -15.66
C ARG A 240 9.49 5.10 -15.49
N LEU A 241 10.64 5.45 -14.91
CA LEU A 241 11.73 4.49 -14.67
C LEU A 241 11.33 3.41 -13.66
N ILE A 242 10.66 3.77 -12.55
CA ILE A 242 10.14 2.80 -11.57
C ILE A 242 9.12 1.87 -12.24
N LEU A 243 8.15 2.45 -12.95
CA LEU A 243 7.09 1.70 -13.63
C LEU A 243 7.63 0.76 -14.70
N THR A 244 8.67 1.18 -15.43
CA THR A 244 9.30 0.36 -16.47
C THR A 244 9.92 -0.90 -15.88
N LEU A 245 10.55 -0.82 -14.70
CA LEU A 245 11.09 -2.01 -14.01
C LEU A 245 10.00 -3.01 -13.60
N CYS A 246 8.81 -2.53 -13.23
CA CYS A 246 7.73 -3.39 -12.72
C CYS A 246 6.77 -3.87 -13.82
N LEU A 247 6.73 -3.17 -14.97
CA LEU A 247 5.88 -3.47 -16.12
C LEU A 247 6.65 -4.13 -17.27
N SER A 248 7.95 -4.41 -17.09
CA SER A 248 8.76 -5.10 -18.10
C SER A 248 8.18 -6.47 -18.43
N GLU A 249 8.25 -6.83 -19.71
CA GLU A 249 7.89 -8.17 -20.15
C GLU A 249 8.93 -9.18 -19.67
N GLY A 250 8.50 -10.43 -19.47
CA GLY A 250 9.34 -11.51 -19.00
C GLY A 250 8.63 -12.86 -19.15
N PHE A 251 9.20 -13.90 -18.56
CA PHE A 251 8.62 -15.25 -18.58
C PHE A 251 7.46 -15.44 -17.60
N ASP A 252 7.14 -14.42 -16.80
CA ASP A 252 6.08 -14.49 -15.81
C ASP A 252 4.71 -14.64 -16.49
N THR A 253 3.96 -15.65 -16.09
CA THR A 253 2.61 -15.94 -16.62
C THR A 253 1.51 -15.34 -15.75
N PHE A 254 1.89 -14.61 -14.70
CA PHE A 254 0.97 -13.93 -13.78
C PHE A 254 1.05 -12.41 -13.95
N PRO A 255 -0.05 -11.67 -13.72
CA PRO A 255 -0.04 -10.20 -13.75
C PRO A 255 0.64 -9.58 -12.52
N THR A 256 0.81 -10.39 -11.46
CA THR A 256 1.51 -10.04 -10.22
C THR A 256 3.01 -9.84 -10.44
N LEU A 257 3.66 -9.13 -9.52
CA LEU A 257 5.10 -8.89 -9.57
C LEU A 257 5.86 -10.00 -8.83
N LEU A 258 6.65 -10.78 -9.56
CA LEU A 258 7.54 -11.79 -9.00
C LEU A 258 8.63 -11.15 -8.12
N CYS A 259 8.78 -11.66 -6.91
CA CYS A 259 9.69 -11.13 -5.90
C CYS A 259 10.57 -12.22 -5.27
N ALA A 260 11.81 -11.83 -4.94
CA ALA A 260 12.64 -12.60 -4.02
C ALA A 260 12.12 -12.50 -2.58
N ASP A 261 12.61 -13.35 -1.69
CA ASP A 261 12.33 -13.24 -0.25
C ASP A 261 12.97 -11.96 0.32
N GLY A 262 12.44 -11.42 1.42
CA GLY A 262 13.00 -10.23 2.06
C GLY A 262 12.81 -8.91 1.28
N CYS A 263 11.85 -8.82 0.35
CA CYS A 263 11.75 -7.73 -0.62
C CYS A 263 10.86 -6.53 -0.21
N SER A 264 10.25 -6.59 0.97
CA SER A 264 9.25 -5.63 1.45
C SER A 264 9.63 -5.10 2.84
N MET A 265 8.69 -4.58 3.64
CA MET A 265 8.94 -4.26 5.06
C MET A 265 9.62 -5.42 5.78
N ILE A 266 9.22 -6.65 5.45
CA ILE A 266 9.89 -7.87 5.88
C ILE A 266 11.17 -8.01 5.04
N ASP A 267 12.29 -7.53 5.59
CA ASP A 267 13.61 -7.47 4.92
C ASP A 267 14.51 -8.69 5.20
N ARG A 268 13.90 -9.81 5.59
CA ARG A 268 14.59 -11.07 5.91
C ARG A 268 13.83 -12.25 5.32
N ARG A 269 14.49 -13.40 5.23
CA ARG A 269 13.89 -14.63 4.70
C ARG A 269 12.73 -15.10 5.59
N MET A 270 11.51 -14.99 5.06
CA MET A 270 10.26 -15.28 5.78
C MET A 270 9.26 -16.09 4.93
N GLY A 271 9.72 -16.62 3.80
CA GLY A 271 8.89 -17.33 2.85
C GLY A 271 7.99 -16.38 2.07
N ILE A 272 8.34 -15.10 1.94
CA ILE A 272 7.51 -14.13 1.21
C ILE A 272 7.89 -14.04 -0.29
N TYR A 273 8.81 -14.89 -0.77
CA TYR A 273 9.13 -15.01 -2.19
C TYR A 273 7.90 -15.42 -3.04
N GLY A 274 7.96 -15.15 -4.34
CA GLY A 274 6.83 -15.35 -5.25
C GLY A 274 6.03 -14.06 -5.40
N TYR A 275 4.77 -14.06 -4.98
CA TYR A 275 3.85 -12.94 -5.18
C TYR A 275 3.24 -12.47 -3.86
N PRO A 276 4.01 -11.85 -2.95
CA PRO A 276 3.53 -11.48 -1.63
C PRO A 276 2.49 -10.36 -1.70
N ILE A 277 1.38 -10.51 -0.98
CA ILE A 277 0.25 -9.56 -0.96
C ILE A 277 0.68 -8.12 -0.65
N GLU A 278 1.71 -7.95 0.17
CA GLU A 278 2.26 -6.63 0.51
C GLU A 278 2.77 -5.89 -0.74
N ILE A 279 3.65 -6.52 -1.51
CA ILE A 279 4.16 -5.96 -2.76
C ILE A 279 3.02 -5.81 -3.77
N GLN A 280 2.12 -6.78 -3.85
CA GLN A 280 1.03 -6.72 -4.83
C GLN A 280 0.09 -5.54 -4.56
N ALA A 281 -0.28 -5.31 -3.30
CA ALA A 281 -1.13 -4.18 -2.91
C ALA A 281 -0.42 -2.84 -3.11
N LEU A 282 0.86 -2.73 -2.74
CA LEU A 282 1.66 -1.53 -2.97
C LEU A 282 1.85 -1.21 -4.46
N PHE A 283 2.11 -2.24 -5.27
CA PHE A 283 2.24 -2.09 -6.71
C PHE A 283 0.93 -1.59 -7.34
N PHE A 284 -0.20 -2.19 -6.97
CA PHE A 284 -1.51 -1.72 -7.43
C PHE A 284 -1.77 -0.26 -7.03
N MET A 285 -1.46 0.10 -5.78
CA MET A 285 -1.62 1.48 -5.30
C MET A 285 -0.72 2.45 -6.07
N ALA A 286 0.55 2.10 -6.29
CA ALA A 286 1.51 2.92 -7.04
C ALA A 286 1.08 3.11 -8.50
N LEU A 287 0.59 2.06 -9.17
CA LEU A 287 0.04 2.15 -10.53
C LEU A 287 -1.12 3.15 -10.60
N ARG A 288 -2.06 3.08 -9.65
CA ARG A 288 -3.19 4.03 -9.58
C ARG A 288 -2.75 5.45 -9.25
N CYS A 289 -1.75 5.61 -8.38
CA CYS A 289 -1.18 6.91 -8.05
C CYS A 289 -0.50 7.54 -9.27
N ALA A 290 0.33 6.77 -9.98
CA ALA A 290 1.03 7.25 -11.17
C ALA A 290 0.07 7.62 -12.30
N LEU A 291 -1.01 6.84 -12.51
CA LEU A 291 -2.04 7.15 -13.50
C LEU A 291 -2.62 8.56 -13.33
N GLY A 292 -2.77 9.02 -12.08
CA GLY A 292 -3.29 10.36 -11.77
C GLY A 292 -2.25 11.49 -11.82
N MET A 293 -0.97 11.18 -12.03
CA MET A 293 0.13 12.16 -11.99
C MET A 293 0.97 12.20 -13.28
N LEU A 294 0.93 11.16 -14.12
CA LEU A 294 1.67 11.13 -15.39
C LEU A 294 1.07 12.12 -16.40
N LYS A 295 1.94 12.85 -17.09
CA LYS A 295 1.55 13.73 -18.20
C LYS A 295 1.08 12.92 -19.41
N HIS A 296 0.18 13.49 -20.20
CA HIS A 296 -0.32 12.90 -21.45
C HIS A 296 0.54 13.27 -22.67
N ASP A 297 1.85 13.38 -22.51
CA ASP A 297 2.79 13.45 -23.64
C ASP A 297 2.95 12.08 -24.31
N ALA A 298 3.77 11.96 -25.35
CA ALA A 298 3.90 10.72 -26.12
C ALA A 298 4.38 9.54 -25.23
N GLU A 299 5.47 9.74 -24.47
CA GLU A 299 6.00 8.72 -23.55
C GLU A 299 5.01 8.40 -22.42
N GLY A 300 4.32 9.41 -21.89
CA GLY A 300 3.35 9.26 -20.83
C GLY A 300 2.11 8.49 -21.27
N LYS A 301 1.60 8.71 -22.48
CA LYS A 301 0.45 7.96 -23.03
C LYS A 301 0.74 6.47 -23.14
N GLU A 302 1.90 6.09 -23.69
CA GLU A 302 2.29 4.67 -23.78
C GLU A 302 2.39 4.02 -22.39
N CYS A 303 3.01 4.73 -21.43
CA CYS A 303 3.11 4.27 -20.05
C CYS A 303 1.73 4.09 -19.42
N ILE A 304 0.83 5.06 -19.61
CA ILE A 304 -0.56 5.03 -19.11
C ILE A 304 -1.32 3.83 -19.68
N GLU A 305 -1.21 3.54 -20.98
CA GLU A 305 -1.87 2.38 -21.59
C GLU A 305 -1.42 1.06 -20.96
N ARG A 306 -0.10 0.91 -20.73
CA ARG A 306 0.46 -0.27 -20.05
C ARG A 306 -0.03 -0.39 -18.60
N ILE A 307 -0.11 0.74 -17.88
CA ILE A 307 -0.66 0.79 -16.51
C ILE A 307 -2.11 0.32 -16.51
N VAL A 308 -2.97 0.86 -17.38
CA VAL A 308 -4.40 0.52 -17.44
C VAL A 308 -4.59 -0.96 -17.78
N LYS A 309 -3.85 -1.48 -18.77
CA LYS A 309 -3.89 -2.92 -19.12
C LYS A 309 -3.49 -3.79 -17.93
N ARG A 310 -2.43 -3.42 -17.20
CA ARG A 310 -1.97 -4.15 -16.02
C ARG A 310 -3.02 -4.10 -14.90
N LEU A 311 -3.57 -2.92 -14.57
CA LEU A 311 -4.57 -2.74 -13.51
C LEU A 311 -5.82 -3.62 -13.71
N HIS A 312 -6.30 -3.77 -14.95
CA HIS A 312 -7.41 -4.67 -15.27
C HIS A 312 -7.08 -6.13 -14.94
N ALA A 313 -5.97 -6.67 -15.46
CA ALA A 313 -5.57 -8.05 -15.21
C ALA A 313 -5.28 -8.29 -13.72
N PHE A 314 -4.65 -7.32 -13.07
CA PHE A 314 -4.27 -7.36 -11.66
C PHE A 314 -5.48 -7.39 -10.74
N SER A 315 -6.44 -6.49 -10.92
CA SER A 315 -7.65 -6.43 -10.08
C SER A 315 -8.46 -7.71 -10.15
N TYR A 316 -8.63 -8.30 -11.34
CA TYR A 316 -9.28 -9.60 -11.50
C TYR A 316 -8.51 -10.70 -10.76
N HIS A 317 -7.19 -10.77 -10.94
CA HIS A 317 -6.35 -11.81 -10.36
C HIS A 317 -6.39 -11.77 -8.83
N MET A 318 -6.14 -10.61 -8.23
CA MET A 318 -6.11 -10.47 -6.77
C MET A 318 -7.47 -10.79 -6.15
N ARG A 319 -8.56 -10.20 -6.68
CA ARG A 319 -9.91 -10.41 -6.13
C ARG A 319 -10.41 -11.85 -6.28
N SER A 320 -9.94 -12.58 -7.29
CA SER A 320 -10.40 -13.95 -7.57
C SER A 320 -9.57 -15.03 -6.89
N TYR A 321 -8.26 -14.81 -6.71
CA TYR A 321 -7.34 -15.88 -6.31
C TYR A 321 -6.63 -15.63 -4.98
N PHE A 322 -6.42 -14.37 -4.59
CA PHE A 322 -5.85 -14.05 -3.29
C PHE A 322 -6.92 -13.91 -2.20
N TRP A 323 -8.18 -13.66 -2.58
CA TRP A 323 -9.27 -13.53 -1.62
C TRP A 323 -9.60 -14.89 -0.98
N LEU A 324 -9.73 -14.89 0.34
CA LEU A 324 -10.16 -16.04 1.13
C LEU A 324 -11.18 -15.62 2.18
N ASP A 325 -12.35 -16.24 2.12
CA ASP A 325 -13.37 -16.22 3.16
C ASP A 325 -13.81 -17.67 3.45
N PHE A 326 -14.78 -17.84 4.35
CA PHE A 326 -15.27 -19.18 4.72
C PHE A 326 -15.79 -19.98 3.52
N GLN A 327 -16.48 -19.37 2.57
CA GLN A 327 -17.00 -20.07 1.39
C GLN A 327 -15.85 -20.48 0.47
N GLN A 328 -14.93 -19.56 0.19
CA GLN A 328 -13.80 -19.84 -0.68
C GLN A 328 -12.85 -20.89 -0.08
N LEU A 329 -12.67 -20.90 1.25
CA LEU A 329 -11.93 -21.95 1.95
C LEU A 329 -12.59 -23.32 1.79
N ASN A 330 -13.93 -23.40 1.93
CA ASN A 330 -14.68 -24.64 1.69
C ASN A 330 -14.52 -25.14 0.25
N ASP A 331 -14.49 -24.23 -0.73
CA ASP A 331 -14.29 -24.60 -2.13
C ASP A 331 -12.87 -25.13 -2.38
N ILE A 332 -11.84 -24.45 -1.85
CA ILE A 332 -10.43 -24.87 -1.98
C ILE A 332 -10.18 -26.21 -1.28
N TYR A 333 -10.77 -26.43 -0.11
CA TYR A 333 -10.72 -27.70 0.62
C TYR A 333 -11.26 -28.88 -0.21
N ARG A 334 -12.11 -28.61 -1.20
CA ARG A 334 -12.76 -29.62 -2.05
C ARG A 334 -12.16 -29.66 -3.47
N TYR A 335 -11.05 -28.97 -3.71
CA TYR A 335 -10.42 -28.97 -5.02
C TYR A 335 -10.02 -30.38 -5.46
N LYS A 336 -10.17 -30.62 -6.76
CA LYS A 336 -9.49 -31.72 -7.43
C LYS A 336 -8.08 -31.24 -7.82
N THR A 337 -7.15 -32.17 -7.87
CA THR A 337 -5.76 -31.92 -8.30
C THR A 337 -5.56 -32.40 -9.72
N GLU A 338 -4.42 -32.03 -10.32
CA GLU A 338 -4.02 -32.44 -11.68
C GLU A 338 -5.02 -32.00 -12.77
N GLU A 339 -5.64 -30.83 -12.57
CA GLU A 339 -6.54 -30.25 -13.56
C GLU A 339 -5.75 -29.62 -14.72
N TYR A 340 -5.83 -30.22 -15.90
CA TYR A 340 -5.17 -29.73 -17.12
C TYR A 340 -6.19 -29.23 -18.14
N SER A 341 -6.71 -28.02 -17.96
CA SER A 341 -7.61 -27.36 -18.91
C SER A 341 -7.73 -25.85 -18.66
N HIS A 342 -8.20 -25.10 -19.67
CA HIS A 342 -8.54 -23.68 -19.51
C HIS A 342 -9.76 -23.43 -18.60
N THR A 343 -10.56 -24.48 -18.36
CA THR A 343 -11.76 -24.45 -17.51
C THR A 343 -11.52 -25.01 -16.12
N ALA A 344 -10.25 -25.26 -15.75
CA ALA A 344 -9.84 -25.71 -14.43
C ALA A 344 -10.35 -24.75 -13.33
N VAL A 345 -10.87 -25.34 -12.26
CA VAL A 345 -11.25 -24.65 -11.03
C VAL A 345 -9.98 -24.43 -10.18
N ASN A 346 -9.18 -25.49 -9.98
CA ASN A 346 -7.92 -25.43 -9.24
C ASN A 346 -6.77 -24.96 -10.15
N LYS A 347 -6.80 -23.68 -10.54
CA LYS A 347 -5.87 -23.11 -11.54
C LYS A 347 -4.39 -23.17 -11.17
N PHE A 348 -4.08 -23.31 -9.89
CA PHE A 348 -2.70 -23.32 -9.37
C PHE A 348 -2.26 -24.70 -8.91
N ASN A 349 -3.08 -25.74 -9.10
CA ASN A 349 -2.85 -27.10 -8.61
C ASN A 349 -2.50 -27.15 -7.10
N VAL A 350 -3.27 -26.42 -6.28
CA VAL A 350 -3.11 -26.44 -4.83
C VAL A 350 -3.61 -27.78 -4.31
N ILE A 351 -2.80 -28.42 -3.45
CA ILE A 351 -3.14 -29.69 -2.81
C ILE A 351 -4.00 -29.39 -1.57
N PRO A 352 -5.27 -29.83 -1.49
CA PRO A 352 -6.14 -29.53 -0.34
C PRO A 352 -5.55 -29.99 1.00
N ASP A 353 -4.89 -31.15 1.02
CA ASP A 353 -4.25 -31.70 2.22
C ASP A 353 -3.07 -30.85 2.73
N SER A 354 -2.59 -29.90 1.92
CA SER A 354 -1.54 -28.95 2.33
C SER A 354 -2.07 -27.70 3.03
N ILE A 355 -3.39 -27.52 3.12
CA ILE A 355 -4.00 -26.39 3.85
C ILE A 355 -3.68 -26.57 5.35
N PRO A 356 -3.04 -25.58 6.00
CA PRO A 356 -2.71 -25.69 7.41
C PRO A 356 -3.96 -25.77 8.30
N GLU A 357 -3.93 -26.64 9.32
CA GLU A 357 -5.06 -26.87 10.23
C GLU A 357 -5.58 -25.57 10.88
N TRP A 358 -4.66 -24.67 11.28
CA TRP A 358 -5.01 -23.41 11.92
C TRP A 358 -5.95 -22.52 11.08
N VAL A 359 -5.95 -22.67 9.74
CA VAL A 359 -6.77 -21.85 8.84
C VAL A 359 -8.25 -22.13 9.06
N PHE A 360 -8.61 -23.40 9.29
CA PHE A 360 -10.00 -23.80 9.52
C PHE A 360 -10.57 -23.23 10.82
N ASP A 361 -9.76 -23.23 11.89
CA ASP A 361 -10.15 -22.67 13.18
C ASP A 361 -10.14 -21.14 13.18
N PHE A 362 -9.17 -20.55 12.48
CA PHE A 362 -9.00 -19.10 12.40
C PHE A 362 -10.09 -18.44 11.54
N MET A 363 -10.54 -19.06 10.46
CA MET A 363 -11.53 -18.45 9.56
C MET A 363 -12.91 -18.29 10.24
N PRO A 364 -13.41 -17.06 10.48
CA PRO A 364 -14.74 -16.87 11.02
C PRO A 364 -15.82 -17.14 9.96
N THR A 365 -17.06 -17.37 10.39
CA THR A 365 -18.22 -17.48 9.47
C THR A 365 -18.53 -16.18 8.73
N ARG A 366 -18.19 -15.03 9.34
CA ARG A 366 -18.26 -13.70 8.73
C ARG A 366 -16.89 -13.05 8.80
N GLY A 367 -16.34 -12.75 7.63
CA GLY A 367 -15.04 -12.13 7.48
C GLY A 367 -14.23 -12.82 6.39
N GLY A 368 -13.09 -12.24 6.05
CA GLY A 368 -12.19 -12.73 5.02
C GLY A 368 -11.00 -11.81 4.83
N TYR A 369 -10.00 -12.26 4.09
CA TYR A 369 -8.78 -11.48 3.84
C TYR A 369 -8.11 -11.90 2.54
N PHE A 370 -7.19 -11.07 2.08
CA PHE A 370 -6.23 -11.47 1.05
C PHE A 370 -5.10 -12.27 1.69
N ILE A 371 -4.91 -13.51 1.23
CA ILE A 371 -3.86 -14.41 1.70
C ILE A 371 -2.47 -13.91 1.30
N GLY A 372 -1.45 -14.40 2.00
CA GLY A 372 -0.08 -13.92 1.89
C GLY A 372 0.54 -14.08 0.51
N ASN A 373 0.25 -15.18 -0.19
CA ASN A 373 0.89 -15.50 -1.48
C ASN A 373 0.08 -16.52 -2.28
N VAL A 374 0.11 -16.40 -3.61
CA VAL A 374 -0.43 -17.40 -4.55
C VAL A 374 0.57 -17.60 -5.67
N SER A 375 1.10 -18.81 -5.83
CA SER A 375 2.06 -19.17 -6.88
C SER A 375 1.81 -20.61 -7.37
N PRO A 376 2.48 -21.09 -8.43
CA PRO A 376 2.33 -22.47 -8.89
C PRO A 376 2.51 -23.49 -7.75
N ALA A 377 1.49 -24.33 -7.55
CA ALA A 377 1.39 -25.35 -6.50
C ALA A 377 1.57 -24.83 -5.04
N ARG A 378 1.35 -23.54 -4.79
CA ARG A 378 1.54 -22.96 -3.45
C ARG A 378 0.55 -21.83 -3.16
N MET A 379 -0.09 -21.94 -2.00
CA MET A 379 -0.82 -20.84 -1.36
C MET A 379 -0.28 -20.64 0.05
N ASP A 380 0.16 -19.43 0.36
CA ASP A 380 0.54 -19.04 1.71
C ASP A 380 -0.68 -18.40 2.39
N PHE A 381 -1.33 -19.16 3.25
CA PHE A 381 -2.56 -18.77 3.92
C PHE A 381 -2.35 -17.72 5.02
N ARG A 382 -1.11 -17.38 5.40
CA ARG A 382 -0.88 -16.39 6.46
C ARG A 382 -1.54 -15.06 6.14
N TRP A 383 -2.10 -14.42 7.16
CA TRP A 383 -2.62 -13.07 7.07
C TRP A 383 -1.46 -12.07 7.21
N PHE A 384 -1.42 -11.04 6.37
CA PHE A 384 -0.43 -9.96 6.45
C PHE A 384 -1.13 -8.61 6.55
N CYS A 385 -0.82 -7.86 7.61
CA CYS A 385 -1.54 -6.62 7.95
C CYS A 385 -1.40 -5.55 6.88
N LEU A 386 -0.16 -5.25 6.46
CA LEU A 386 0.13 -4.15 5.53
C LEU A 386 -0.57 -4.37 4.19
N GLY A 387 -0.44 -5.57 3.62
CA GLY A 387 -1.07 -5.93 2.35
C GLY A 387 -2.60 -5.77 2.38
N ASN A 388 -3.26 -6.23 3.45
CA ASN A 388 -4.71 -6.11 3.60
C ASN A 388 -5.16 -4.65 3.81
N CYS A 389 -4.43 -3.87 4.61
CA CYS A 389 -4.74 -2.45 4.80
C CYS A 389 -4.55 -1.66 3.48
N VAL A 390 -3.46 -1.87 2.77
CA VAL A 390 -3.21 -1.20 1.48
C VAL A 390 -4.21 -1.65 0.42
N ALA A 391 -4.66 -2.91 0.44
CA ALA A 391 -5.71 -3.38 -0.46
C ALA A 391 -7.03 -2.61 -0.27
N ILE A 392 -7.40 -2.29 0.98
CA ILE A 392 -8.54 -1.42 1.30
C ILE A 392 -8.29 0.01 0.83
N LEU A 393 -7.15 0.60 1.19
CA LEU A 393 -6.82 2.01 0.91
C LEU A 393 -6.73 2.31 -0.59
N SER A 394 -6.17 1.39 -1.36
CA SER A 394 -6.03 1.50 -2.81
C SER A 394 -7.31 1.15 -3.59
N SER A 395 -8.36 0.69 -2.90
CA SER A 395 -9.58 0.11 -3.50
C SER A 395 -9.29 -1.08 -4.43
N LEU A 396 -8.24 -1.85 -4.12
CA LEU A 396 -8.04 -3.18 -4.68
C LEU A 396 -9.12 -4.13 -4.17
N ALA A 397 -9.34 -4.12 -2.84
CA ALA A 397 -10.47 -4.79 -2.21
C ALA A 397 -11.78 -4.14 -2.68
N THR A 398 -12.79 -4.95 -2.99
CA THR A 398 -14.16 -4.43 -3.15
C THR A 398 -14.67 -3.89 -1.81
N HIS A 399 -15.77 -3.12 -1.84
CA HIS A 399 -16.46 -2.72 -0.62
C HIS A 399 -16.76 -3.92 0.31
N GLU A 400 -17.34 -4.99 -0.22
CA GLU A 400 -17.67 -6.22 0.52
C GLU A 400 -16.43 -6.86 1.16
N GLN A 401 -15.35 -7.00 0.39
CA GLN A 401 -14.08 -7.53 0.87
C GLN A 401 -13.47 -6.64 1.97
N SER A 402 -13.56 -5.32 1.81
CA SER A 402 -13.06 -4.37 2.81
C SER A 402 -13.82 -4.48 4.13
N MET A 403 -15.15 -4.63 4.07
CA MET A 403 -15.97 -4.86 5.26
C MET A 403 -15.69 -6.22 5.90
N ALA A 404 -15.47 -7.27 5.09
CA ALA A 404 -15.10 -8.59 5.58
C ALA A 404 -13.72 -8.64 6.25
N ILE A 405 -12.74 -7.85 5.78
CA ILE A 405 -11.45 -7.69 6.47
C ILE A 405 -11.65 -7.05 7.85
N MET A 406 -12.52 -6.04 7.95
CA MET A 406 -12.84 -5.40 9.24
C MET A 406 -13.59 -6.35 10.18
N ASP A 407 -14.57 -7.10 9.67
CA ASP A 407 -15.29 -8.14 10.44
C ASP A 407 -14.30 -9.22 10.94
N LEU A 408 -13.30 -9.62 10.15
CA LEU A 408 -12.23 -10.54 10.56
C LEU A 408 -11.40 -9.96 11.72
N ILE A 409 -10.95 -8.71 11.62
CA ILE A 409 -10.15 -8.04 12.67
C ILE A 409 -10.96 -7.93 13.97
N GLU A 410 -12.25 -7.61 13.89
CA GLU A 410 -13.13 -7.60 15.07
C GLU A 410 -13.30 -9.00 15.67
N ALA A 411 -13.50 -10.03 14.84
CA ALA A 411 -13.72 -11.41 15.29
C ALA A 411 -12.46 -12.10 15.85
N ARG A 412 -11.28 -11.76 15.32
CA ARG A 412 -9.97 -12.32 15.69
C ARG A 412 -9.05 -11.27 16.32
N TRP A 413 -9.64 -10.40 17.13
CA TRP A 413 -8.94 -9.27 17.75
C TRP A 413 -7.76 -9.73 18.62
N GLU A 414 -7.93 -10.79 19.40
CA GLU A 414 -6.87 -11.28 20.29
C GLU A 414 -5.67 -11.81 19.49
N GLU A 415 -5.92 -12.50 18.38
CA GLU A 415 -4.90 -13.07 17.50
C GLU A 415 -4.18 -12.01 16.67
N LEU A 416 -4.91 -11.03 16.12
CA LEU A 416 -4.37 -10.04 15.18
C LEU A 416 -3.88 -8.74 15.85
N VAL A 417 -4.40 -8.43 17.04
CA VAL A 417 -4.06 -7.23 17.82
C VAL A 417 -3.49 -7.59 19.19
N GLY A 418 -4.18 -8.43 19.95
CA GLY A 418 -3.80 -8.77 21.31
C GLY A 418 -3.76 -7.54 22.23
N GLU A 419 -2.63 -7.35 22.90
CA GLU A 419 -2.36 -6.24 23.83
C GLU A 419 -1.40 -5.17 23.24
N MET A 420 -1.01 -5.32 21.97
CA MET A 420 -0.24 -4.30 21.25
C MET A 420 -0.55 -4.34 19.75
N PRO A 421 -1.18 -3.30 19.18
CA PRO A 421 -1.43 -3.22 17.75
C PRO A 421 -0.11 -3.10 16.97
N LEU A 422 0.07 -3.74 15.81
CA LEU A 422 -0.70 -4.85 15.22
C LEU A 422 0.25 -5.97 14.85
N LYS A 423 -0.24 -7.22 14.76
CA LYS A 423 0.58 -8.29 14.19
C LYS A 423 0.97 -7.94 12.76
N ILE A 424 2.26 -8.09 12.44
CA ILE A 424 2.73 -7.93 11.05
C ILE A 424 2.22 -9.06 10.15
N SER A 425 2.22 -10.27 10.70
CA SER A 425 1.67 -11.47 10.07
C SER A 425 1.07 -12.41 11.13
N TYR A 426 0.14 -13.26 10.71
CA TYR A 426 -0.44 -14.30 11.57
C TYR A 426 -0.69 -15.61 10.79
N PRO A 427 -0.42 -16.78 11.39
CA PRO A 427 0.29 -17.00 12.65
C PRO A 427 1.82 -16.91 12.47
N ALA A 428 2.57 -17.04 13.57
CA ALA A 428 4.01 -17.27 13.50
C ALA A 428 4.33 -18.68 12.99
N ILE A 429 5.39 -18.78 12.21
CA ILE A 429 6.01 -20.02 11.80
C ILE A 429 6.79 -20.61 12.99
N GLU A 430 6.57 -21.90 13.30
CA GLU A 430 7.21 -22.60 14.41
C GLU A 430 7.92 -23.90 13.99
N GLY A 431 8.72 -24.46 14.90
CA GLY A 431 9.27 -25.82 14.78
C GLY A 431 10.07 -26.09 13.50
N HIS A 432 9.66 -27.11 12.74
CA HIS A 432 10.32 -27.51 11.49
C HIS A 432 10.14 -26.48 10.38
N GLU A 433 8.95 -25.90 10.28
CA GLU A 433 8.66 -24.89 9.28
C GLU A 433 9.56 -23.66 9.47
N TRP A 434 9.81 -23.26 10.72
CA TRP A 434 10.70 -22.13 11.02
C TRP A 434 12.13 -22.41 10.53
N ARG A 435 12.65 -23.61 10.80
CA ARG A 435 13.99 -24.02 10.34
C ARG A 435 14.09 -23.97 8.81
N ILE A 436 13.08 -24.49 8.12
CA ILE A 436 13.07 -24.64 6.65
C ILE A 436 12.85 -23.28 5.96
N VAL A 437 11.81 -22.56 6.35
CA VAL A 437 11.37 -21.33 5.69
C VAL A 437 12.34 -20.18 5.97
N THR A 438 12.71 -19.98 7.24
CA THR A 438 13.58 -18.85 7.62
C THR A 438 15.07 -19.17 7.48
N GLY A 439 15.45 -20.45 7.41
CA GLY A 439 16.85 -20.86 7.50
C GLY A 439 17.42 -20.72 8.90
N CYS A 440 16.62 -21.00 9.93
CA CYS A 440 16.97 -20.86 11.34
C CYS A 440 17.32 -19.42 11.76
N ASP A 441 16.63 -18.42 11.21
CA ASP A 441 16.93 -17.00 11.46
C ASP A 441 16.67 -16.60 12.93
N PRO A 442 17.72 -16.27 13.71
CA PRO A 442 17.59 -16.03 15.15
C PRO A 442 16.88 -14.73 15.50
N LYS A 443 16.68 -13.81 14.55
CA LYS A 443 15.89 -12.58 14.76
C LYS A 443 14.39 -12.84 14.59
N ASN A 444 14.03 -13.81 13.74
CA ASN A 444 12.64 -14.18 13.42
C ASN A 444 12.18 -15.43 14.20
N THR A 445 12.46 -15.47 15.51
CA THR A 445 11.97 -16.56 16.37
C THR A 445 10.44 -16.52 16.53
N ARG A 446 9.85 -17.51 17.21
CA ARG A 446 8.39 -17.63 17.37
C ARG A 446 7.80 -16.33 17.94
N TRP A 447 6.82 -15.76 17.25
CA TRP A 447 6.13 -14.53 17.66
C TRP A 447 7.07 -13.35 17.89
N SER A 448 8.10 -13.21 17.05
CA SER A 448 9.12 -12.19 17.19
C SER A 448 9.46 -11.53 15.85
N TYR A 449 9.74 -10.23 15.89
CA TYR A 449 10.12 -9.43 14.72
C TYR A 449 9.14 -9.63 13.55
N HIS A 450 9.57 -10.13 12.39
CA HIS A 450 8.65 -10.38 11.26
C HIS A 450 7.78 -11.62 11.41
N ASN A 451 8.18 -12.56 12.26
CA ASN A 451 7.51 -13.84 12.46
C ASN A 451 6.44 -13.76 13.55
N GLY A 452 5.38 -12.99 13.29
CA GLY A 452 4.26 -12.79 14.23
C GLY A 452 4.53 -11.76 15.34
N GLY A 453 5.53 -10.89 15.19
CA GLY A 453 5.70 -9.74 16.08
C GLY A 453 4.58 -8.70 15.92
N SER A 454 4.33 -7.93 16.97
CA SER A 454 3.43 -6.78 16.96
C SER A 454 4.21 -5.49 16.67
N TRP A 455 3.79 -4.74 15.65
CA TRP A 455 4.49 -3.57 15.14
C TRP A 455 3.63 -2.31 15.29
N PRO A 456 4.01 -1.38 16.20
CA PRO A 456 3.24 -0.15 16.46
C PRO A 456 3.05 0.74 15.22
N VAL A 457 4.02 0.75 14.31
CA VAL A 457 3.93 1.51 13.05
C VAL A 457 2.69 1.15 12.23
N LEU A 458 2.18 -0.10 12.30
CA LEU A 458 1.00 -0.51 11.51
C LEU A 458 -0.31 0.15 11.98
N LEU A 459 -0.30 0.82 13.13
CA LEU A 459 -1.47 1.50 13.69
C LEU A 459 -2.05 2.57 12.74
N TRP A 460 -1.21 3.31 12.00
CA TRP A 460 -1.70 4.34 11.08
C TRP A 460 -2.42 3.73 9.87
N LEU A 461 -1.94 2.58 9.36
CA LEU A 461 -2.55 1.87 8.24
C LEU A 461 -3.92 1.32 8.61
N LEU A 462 -4.02 0.68 9.79
CA LEU A 462 -5.31 0.23 10.31
C LEU A 462 -6.25 1.42 10.49
N THR A 463 -5.78 2.51 11.08
CA THR A 463 -6.61 3.70 11.29
C THR A 463 -7.15 4.25 9.98
N ALA A 464 -6.30 4.42 8.97
CA ALA A 464 -6.73 4.86 7.64
C ALA A 464 -7.75 3.89 7.01
N ALA A 465 -7.52 2.58 7.10
CA ALA A 465 -8.44 1.57 6.58
C ALA A 465 -9.79 1.56 7.34
N CYS A 466 -9.77 1.74 8.67
CA CYS A 466 -10.96 1.87 9.51
C CYS A 466 -11.78 3.10 9.13
N ILE A 467 -11.15 4.25 8.88
CA ILE A 467 -11.86 5.46 8.45
C ILE A 467 -12.48 5.22 7.06
N LYS A 468 -11.70 4.65 6.12
CA LYS A 468 -12.19 4.38 4.75
C LYS A 468 -13.39 3.43 4.72
N THR A 469 -13.47 2.51 5.68
CA THR A 469 -14.57 1.53 5.80
C THR A 469 -15.70 1.99 6.72
N GLY A 470 -15.62 3.20 7.29
CA GLY A 470 -16.64 3.71 8.22
C GLY A 470 -16.67 2.95 9.56
N ARG A 471 -15.54 2.39 9.99
CA ARG A 471 -15.37 1.61 11.24
C ARG A 471 -14.37 2.27 12.22
N PRO A 472 -14.46 3.58 12.54
CA PRO A 472 -13.46 4.28 13.35
C PRO A 472 -13.34 3.77 14.80
N GLN A 473 -14.35 3.03 15.30
CA GLN A 473 -14.30 2.42 16.64
C GLN A 473 -13.17 1.40 16.79
N ILE A 474 -12.81 0.67 15.72
CA ILE A 474 -11.70 -0.29 15.71
C ILE A 474 -10.38 0.46 15.94
N ALA A 475 -10.19 1.57 15.21
CA ALA A 475 -9.00 2.42 15.35
C ALA A 475 -8.89 3.06 16.73
N ARG A 476 -10.00 3.59 17.29
CA ARG A 476 -10.02 4.13 18.66
C ARG A 476 -9.56 3.10 19.67
N ARG A 477 -10.12 1.88 19.63
CA ARG A 477 -9.71 0.79 20.52
C ARG A 477 -8.23 0.44 20.40
N ALA A 478 -7.69 0.42 19.17
CA ALA A 478 -6.27 0.14 18.95
C ALA A 478 -5.37 1.26 19.49
N ILE A 479 -5.74 2.53 19.28
CA ILE A 479 -5.01 3.70 19.79
C ILE A 479 -5.03 3.73 21.32
N ASP A 480 -6.19 3.55 21.94
CA ASP A 480 -6.33 3.51 23.40
C ASP A 480 -5.41 2.43 24.00
N LEU A 481 -5.34 1.26 23.36
CA LEU A 481 -4.45 0.17 23.76
C LEU A 481 -2.97 0.57 23.64
N ALA A 482 -2.57 1.19 22.53
CA ALA A 482 -1.20 1.65 22.30
C ALA A 482 -0.78 2.75 23.30
N GLU A 483 -1.67 3.70 23.60
CA GLU A 483 -1.44 4.81 24.55
C GLU A 483 -1.18 4.32 25.98
N THR A 484 -1.61 3.11 26.34
CA THR A 484 -1.35 2.55 27.68
C THR A 484 0.13 2.25 27.94
N ARG A 485 0.92 1.99 26.89
CA ARG A 485 2.27 1.38 27.00
C ARG A 485 3.35 2.00 26.13
N LEU A 486 3.06 2.47 24.91
CA LEU A 486 4.11 2.90 23.96
C LEU A 486 5.09 3.91 24.55
N LEU A 487 4.59 4.96 25.21
CA LEU A 487 5.44 5.97 25.85
C LEU A 487 6.22 5.39 27.05
N LYS A 488 5.56 4.59 27.89
CA LYS A 488 6.19 3.96 29.07
C LYS A 488 7.33 3.03 28.68
N ASP A 489 7.16 2.32 27.57
CA ASP A 489 8.13 1.37 27.02
C ASP A 489 9.20 2.07 26.15
N SER A 490 9.19 3.41 26.08
CA SER A 490 10.14 4.23 25.31
C SER A 490 10.08 4.00 23.80
N TRP A 491 8.88 3.92 23.24
CA TRP A 491 8.61 3.80 21.80
C TRP A 491 9.39 2.67 21.09
N PRO A 492 9.19 1.40 21.48
CA PRO A 492 9.90 0.28 20.84
C PRO A 492 9.59 0.13 19.35
N GLU A 493 10.55 -0.42 18.61
CA GLU A 493 10.41 -0.82 17.22
C GLU A 493 9.31 -1.87 17.02
N TYR A 494 9.28 -2.90 17.88
CA TYR A 494 8.29 -3.98 17.84
C TYR A 494 8.14 -4.65 19.22
N TYR A 495 7.12 -5.51 19.34
CA TYR A 495 6.78 -6.30 20.52
C TYR A 495 6.65 -7.78 20.15
N ASP A 496 6.99 -8.65 21.11
CA ASP A 496 7.04 -10.09 20.95
C ASP A 496 5.94 -10.81 21.75
N GLY A 497 5.72 -12.08 21.38
CA GLY A 497 4.76 -13.00 21.99
C GLY A 497 3.38 -12.94 21.33
N LYS A 498 2.58 -13.99 21.53
CA LYS A 498 1.26 -14.16 20.92
C LYS A 498 0.37 -12.92 21.05
N LEU A 499 0.40 -12.28 22.23
CA LEU A 499 -0.38 -11.08 22.53
C LEU A 499 0.40 -9.76 22.41
N GLY A 500 1.68 -9.76 22.04
CA GLY A 500 2.50 -8.54 22.02
C GLY A 500 2.79 -7.99 23.43
N ARG A 501 2.88 -8.87 24.43
CA ARG A 501 3.11 -8.50 25.83
C ARG A 501 4.54 -8.04 26.11
N TYR A 502 5.52 -8.61 25.41
CA TYR A 502 6.93 -8.37 25.69
C TYR A 502 7.47 -7.33 24.71
N ILE A 503 8.33 -6.41 25.18
CA ILE A 503 9.12 -5.58 24.27
C ILE A 503 9.96 -6.51 23.40
N GLY A 504 10.10 -6.18 22.11
CA GLY A 504 10.78 -7.04 21.15
C GLY A 504 12.21 -7.37 21.57
N LYS A 505 12.63 -8.63 21.35
CA LYS A 505 13.90 -9.17 21.84
C LYS A 505 15.13 -8.34 21.45
N GLN A 506 15.08 -7.70 20.28
CA GLN A 506 16.11 -6.78 19.77
C GLN A 506 15.48 -5.47 19.28
N ALA A 507 14.34 -5.05 19.86
CA ALA A 507 13.68 -3.82 19.47
C ALA A 507 14.49 -2.61 19.92
N ARG A 508 14.75 -1.69 18.99
CA ARG A 508 15.29 -0.37 19.33
C ARG A 508 14.24 0.47 20.03
N LYS A 509 14.69 1.29 20.96
CA LYS A 509 13.86 2.34 21.57
C LYS A 509 13.83 3.58 20.69
N TYR A 510 12.82 4.41 20.87
CA TYR A 510 12.64 5.64 20.09
C TYR A 510 12.72 5.39 18.59
N GLN A 511 12.09 4.30 18.14
CA GLN A 511 11.98 4.00 16.73
C GLN A 511 11.02 5.02 16.09
N THR A 512 11.52 5.75 15.11
CA THR A 512 10.85 6.93 14.55
C THR A 512 9.50 6.59 13.94
N TRP A 513 9.38 5.49 13.20
CA TRP A 513 8.10 5.12 12.58
C TRP A 513 7.04 4.64 13.58
N SER A 514 7.43 4.22 14.80
CA SER A 514 6.51 3.82 15.86
C SER A 514 5.87 5.06 16.47
N ILE A 515 6.67 6.11 16.64
CA ILE A 515 6.24 7.45 17.06
C ILE A 515 5.37 8.09 15.99
N ALA A 516 5.86 8.15 14.75
CA ALA A 516 5.15 8.77 13.64
C ALA A 516 3.85 8.03 13.29
N GLY A 517 3.84 6.69 13.33
CA GLY A 517 2.63 5.90 13.11
C GLY A 517 1.54 6.18 14.15
N TYR A 518 1.91 6.38 15.42
CA TYR A 518 0.96 6.84 16.44
C TYR A 518 0.42 8.26 16.13
N LEU A 519 1.30 9.21 15.82
CA LEU A 519 0.89 10.59 15.48
C LEU A 519 -0.07 10.62 14.29
N VAL A 520 0.26 9.93 13.19
CA VAL A 520 -0.60 9.86 12.00
C VAL A 520 -1.96 9.24 12.34
N ALA A 521 -1.99 8.18 13.16
CA ALA A 521 -3.24 7.57 13.58
C ALA A 521 -4.13 8.55 14.37
N LYS A 522 -3.55 9.36 15.28
CA LYS A 522 -4.27 10.40 16.02
C LYS A 522 -4.80 11.49 15.09
N MET A 523 -3.94 12.03 14.23
CA MET A 523 -4.30 13.11 13.29
C MET A 523 -5.39 12.66 12.30
N LEU A 524 -5.35 11.41 11.83
CA LEU A 524 -6.40 10.85 10.97
C LEU A 524 -7.76 10.72 11.69
N LEU A 525 -7.76 10.36 12.99
CA LEU A 525 -9.00 10.29 13.76
C LEU A 525 -9.57 11.67 14.10
N GLU A 526 -8.70 12.64 14.35
CA GLU A 526 -9.06 14.03 14.63
C GLU A 526 -9.62 14.72 13.38
N ASP A 527 -8.97 14.53 12.23
CA ASP A 527 -9.45 15.00 10.93
C ASP A 527 -9.44 13.88 9.86
N PRO A 528 -10.58 13.17 9.68
CA PRO A 528 -10.74 12.17 8.64
C PRO A 528 -10.58 12.69 7.20
N SER A 529 -10.62 14.00 6.96
CA SER A 529 -10.45 14.58 5.62
C SER A 529 -9.05 14.30 5.04
N HIS A 530 -8.07 14.10 5.92
CA HIS A 530 -6.71 13.70 5.58
C HIS A 530 -6.60 12.33 4.89
N LEU A 531 -7.62 11.48 5.01
CA LEU A 531 -7.62 10.15 4.38
C LEU A 531 -7.35 10.21 2.86
N GLY A 532 -7.84 11.24 2.16
CA GLY A 532 -7.67 11.39 0.72
C GLY A 532 -6.21 11.47 0.24
N MET A 533 -5.27 11.78 1.14
CA MET A 533 -3.84 11.78 0.84
C MET A 533 -3.31 10.36 0.58
N ILE A 534 -3.82 9.37 1.31
CA ILE A 534 -3.32 7.99 1.31
C ILE A 534 -4.37 6.95 0.87
N SER A 535 -5.54 7.39 0.44
CA SER A 535 -6.56 6.52 -0.15
C SER A 535 -6.91 6.91 -1.59
N LEU A 536 -7.48 5.93 -2.29
CA LEU A 536 -8.04 6.07 -3.63
C LEU A 536 -9.48 5.55 -3.62
N GLU A 537 -10.38 6.25 -4.30
CA GLU A 537 -11.77 5.81 -4.48
C GLU A 537 -11.88 4.62 -5.43
N GLU A 538 -13.01 3.91 -5.39
CA GLU A 538 -13.29 2.85 -6.36
C GLU A 538 -13.32 3.39 -7.79
N ASP A 539 -12.62 2.72 -8.69
CA ASP A 539 -12.66 3.07 -10.10
C ASP A 539 -13.94 2.52 -10.74
N ARG A 540 -14.79 3.42 -11.24
CA ARG A 540 -16.03 3.04 -11.94
C ARG A 540 -15.76 2.21 -13.20
N GLN A 541 -14.57 2.31 -13.78
CA GLN A 541 -14.17 1.58 -14.99
C GLN A 541 -13.61 0.17 -14.69
N LEU A 542 -13.15 -0.10 -13.47
CA LEU A 542 -12.64 -1.40 -13.02
C LEU A 542 -13.70 -2.28 -12.35
N LYS A 543 -14.99 -2.02 -12.63
CA LYS A 543 -16.09 -2.82 -12.07
C LYS A 543 -15.98 -4.28 -12.54
N PRO A 544 -16.22 -5.27 -11.66
CA PRO A 544 -16.22 -6.68 -12.07
C PRO A 544 -17.26 -6.88 -13.17
N VAL A 545 -16.85 -7.49 -14.28
CA VAL A 545 -17.81 -7.99 -15.27
C VAL A 545 -18.62 -9.10 -14.58
N MET A 546 -19.93 -8.89 -14.40
CA MET A 546 -20.82 -9.92 -13.87
C MET A 546 -20.65 -11.21 -14.70
N LYS A 547 -20.36 -12.34 -14.05
CA LYS A 547 -20.35 -13.66 -14.70
C LYS A 547 -21.76 -13.94 -15.24
N ARG A 548 -22.01 -13.71 -16.52
CA ARG A 548 -23.12 -14.38 -17.21
C ARG A 548 -22.70 -15.83 -17.39
N SER A 549 -23.47 -16.76 -16.83
CA SER A 549 -23.35 -18.18 -17.13
C SER A 549 -23.51 -18.35 -18.64
N SER A 550 -22.43 -18.65 -19.35
CA SER A 550 -22.50 -19.03 -20.75
C SER A 550 -22.99 -20.46 -20.84
N SER A 551 -24.31 -20.65 -20.94
CA SER A 551 -24.89 -21.88 -21.46
C SER A 551 -24.58 -21.93 -22.95
N TRP A 552 -23.68 -22.83 -23.36
CA TRP A 552 -23.49 -23.16 -24.76
C TRP A 552 -24.31 -24.42 -25.07
N THR A 553 -25.25 -24.28 -26.00
CA THR A 553 -25.96 -25.41 -26.62
C THR A 553 -25.01 -26.15 -27.57
N CYS A 554 -25.11 -27.49 -27.52
CA CYS A 554 -24.27 -28.50 -28.17
C CYS A 554 -23.92 -28.27 -29.64
#